data_AF-A0A950LRT0-F1
#
_entry.id   AF-A0A950LRT0-F1
#
_cell.length_a   1.000
_cell.length_b   1.000
_cell.length_c   1.000
_cell.angle_alpha   90.00
_cell.angle_beta   90.00
_cell.angle_gamma   90.00
#
_symmetry.space_group_name_H-M   'P 1'
#
loop_
_entity.id
_entity.type
_entity.pdbx_description
1 polymer ?
#
loop_
_entity_poly.entity_id
_entity_poly.type
_entity_poly.pdbx_seq_one_letter_code
_entity_poly.pdbx_strand_id
1 'polypeptide(L)'
;MGEGLRRAGVRMRQPLEVTMEDRISPVLYLEMTDRPAAAYAAERVPEVLGMEGIERGSWWANCVPFRDDLPRTLDEFSVLGLYEADPSFEPPTDGALPGDVASLCFDHYRRPGQGTVSERPTLGLELVFISPRTPEETQALRDWADFVHIRDIAAAACEHFTMITPYENRAAGSPRFMHLYELDTDDPEPAFQQMTPSTLARIGSYGAHSLREWRGHEALVIDYVNTFRRLGVRTTSA
;
A
#
# COMPACT_ATOMS: atom_id res chain seq x y z
N MET A 1 -12.58 39.89 47.53
CA MET A 1 -12.94 38.47 47.41
C MET A 1 -13.89 38.30 46.23
N GLY A 2 -13.62 37.33 45.35
CA GLY A 2 -14.44 36.96 44.18
C GLY A 2 -13.86 37.44 42.85
N GLU A 3 -12.69 36.95 42.42
CA GLU A 3 -12.49 35.83 41.48
C GLU A 3 -13.11 36.03 40.08
N GLY A 4 -12.22 36.22 39.10
CA GLY A 4 -12.55 36.38 37.69
C GLY A 4 -12.70 35.06 36.96
N LEU A 5 -13.78 34.94 36.19
CA LEU A 5 -13.90 33.89 35.16
C LEU A 5 -13.16 34.33 33.89
N ARG A 6 -11.97 33.77 33.68
CA ARG A 6 -11.36 33.69 32.35
C ARG A 6 -12.11 32.61 31.56
N ARG A 7 -12.84 33.00 30.51
CA ARG A 7 -13.37 32.05 29.52
C ARG A 7 -12.18 31.50 28.72
N ALA A 8 -11.88 30.22 28.93
CA ALA A 8 -10.96 29.48 28.08
C ALA A 8 -11.54 29.42 26.66
N GLY A 9 -10.78 29.92 25.68
CA GLY A 9 -11.11 29.77 24.27
C GLY A 9 -11.10 28.30 23.90
N VAL A 10 -12.26 27.78 23.52
CA VAL A 10 -12.39 26.48 22.87
C VAL A 10 -11.68 26.61 21.52
N ARG A 11 -10.47 26.03 21.40
CA ARG A 11 -9.89 25.74 20.09
C ARG A 11 -10.86 24.79 19.41
N MET A 12 -11.61 25.30 18.43
CA MET A 12 -12.31 24.43 17.49
C MET A 12 -11.24 23.54 16.85
N ARG A 13 -11.29 22.24 17.14
CA ARG A 13 -10.62 21.25 16.29
C ARG A 13 -11.21 21.47 14.90
N GLN A 14 -10.35 21.71 13.91
CA GLN A 14 -10.79 21.65 12.53
C GLN A 14 -11.51 20.30 12.31
N PRO A 15 -12.62 20.26 11.55
CA PRO A 15 -13.21 18.99 11.17
C PRO A 15 -12.11 18.17 10.49
N LEU A 16 -11.85 16.96 10.99
CA LEU A 16 -11.28 15.94 10.12
C LEU A 16 -12.30 15.80 8.99
N GLU A 17 -12.00 16.33 7.81
CA GLU A 17 -12.67 15.87 6.61
C GLU A 17 -12.44 14.37 6.55
N VAL A 18 -13.48 13.60 6.90
CA VAL A 18 -13.51 12.17 6.66
C VAL A 18 -13.80 12.03 5.18
N THR A 19 -12.78 12.26 4.35
CA THR A 19 -12.79 11.82 2.97
C THR A 19 -12.71 10.30 3.01
N MET A 20 -13.75 9.66 2.46
CA MET A 20 -13.71 8.25 2.11
C MET A 20 -12.47 8.04 1.23
N GLU A 21 -11.52 7.27 1.74
CA GLU A 21 -10.25 7.03 1.06
C GLU A 21 -10.48 5.91 0.04
N ASP A 22 -10.46 6.27 -1.24
CA ASP A 22 -10.53 5.35 -2.38
C ASP A 22 -9.23 5.50 -3.17
N ARG A 23 -8.18 4.76 -2.76
CA ARG A 23 -6.90 4.79 -3.48
C ARG A 23 -7.00 3.97 -4.75
N ILE A 24 -7.56 4.63 -5.75
CA ILE A 24 -7.52 4.25 -7.16
C ILE A 24 -6.70 5.28 -7.94
N SER A 25 -5.63 5.78 -7.31
CA SER A 25 -4.73 6.79 -7.88
C SER A 25 -4.15 6.25 -9.19
N PRO A 26 -4.14 7.02 -10.29
CA PRO A 26 -3.67 6.54 -11.58
C PRO A 26 -2.21 6.07 -11.57
N VAL A 27 -1.38 6.75 -10.78
CA VAL A 27 0.04 6.43 -10.61
C VAL A 27 0.37 6.42 -9.12
N LEU A 28 1.18 5.44 -8.71
CA LEU A 28 1.81 5.41 -7.40
C LEU A 28 3.32 5.45 -7.54
N TYR A 29 3.93 6.45 -6.92
CA TYR A 29 5.37 6.56 -6.78
C TYR A 29 5.77 6.19 -5.35
N LEU A 30 6.68 5.23 -5.22
CA LEU A 30 7.16 4.71 -3.96
C LEU A 30 8.61 5.11 -3.75
N GLU A 31 8.94 5.55 -2.55
CA GLU A 31 10.31 5.69 -2.07
C GLU A 31 10.53 4.79 -0.86
N MET A 32 11.64 4.07 -0.82
CA MET A 32 12.01 3.14 0.24
C MET A 32 13.35 3.58 0.82
N THR A 33 13.44 3.76 2.13
CA THR A 33 14.63 4.30 2.78
C THR A 33 14.78 3.85 4.22
N ASP A 34 16.02 3.93 4.72
CA ASP A 34 16.36 3.75 6.15
C ASP A 34 16.57 5.06 6.91
N ARG A 35 16.26 6.20 6.28
CA ARG A 35 16.23 7.47 7.00
C ARG A 35 15.23 7.40 8.15
N PRO A 36 15.54 8.00 9.32
CA PRO A 36 14.55 8.19 10.37
C PRO A 36 13.30 8.87 9.82
N ALA A 37 12.11 8.31 10.10
CA ALA A 37 10.86 8.79 9.51
C ALA A 37 10.60 10.29 9.71
N ALA A 38 11.01 10.86 10.85
CA ALA A 38 10.89 12.29 11.11
C ALA A 38 11.76 13.14 10.17
N ALA A 39 12.99 12.68 9.87
CA ALA A 39 13.87 13.36 8.92
C ALA A 39 13.34 13.22 7.49
N TYR A 40 12.91 12.01 7.10
CA TYR A 40 12.27 11.77 5.80
C TYR A 40 11.06 12.70 5.58
N ALA A 41 10.18 12.82 6.58
CA ALA A 41 8.99 13.67 6.52
C ALA A 41 9.28 15.18 6.52
N ALA A 42 10.38 15.60 7.15
CA ALA A 42 10.78 17.00 7.22
C ALA A 42 11.48 17.47 5.94
N GLU A 43 12.34 16.61 5.37
CA GLU A 43 13.26 16.98 4.29
C GLU A 43 12.76 16.49 2.93
N ARG A 44 12.44 15.20 2.81
CA ARG A 44 12.17 14.57 1.51
C ARG A 44 10.72 14.71 1.06
N VAL A 45 9.76 14.53 1.96
CA VAL A 45 8.33 14.63 1.62
C VAL A 45 7.96 15.97 0.94
N PRO A 46 8.41 17.15 1.43
CA PRO A 46 8.15 18.41 0.73
C PRO A 46 8.76 18.51 -0.67
N GLU A 47 9.93 17.92 -0.89
CA GLU A 47 10.59 17.92 -2.20
C GLU A 47 9.77 17.10 -3.22
N VAL A 48 9.34 15.89 -2.84
CA VAL A 48 8.54 15.04 -3.73
C VAL A 48 7.16 15.64 -3.98
N LEU A 49 6.52 16.22 -2.96
CA LEU A 49 5.26 16.96 -3.13
C LEU A 49 5.40 18.21 -4.00
N GLY A 50 6.63 18.73 -4.19
CA GLY A 50 6.89 19.84 -5.10
C GLY A 50 7.07 19.41 -6.56
N MET A 51 7.06 18.11 -6.86
CA MET A 51 7.18 17.60 -8.22
C MET A 51 5.86 17.72 -8.97
N GLU A 52 5.95 18.02 -10.27
CA GLU A 52 4.80 18.10 -11.15
C GLU A 52 4.07 16.75 -11.23
N GLY A 53 2.75 16.77 -11.08
CA GLY A 53 1.88 15.59 -11.12
C GLY A 53 1.68 14.86 -9.78
N ILE A 54 2.40 15.22 -8.71
CA ILE A 54 2.16 14.66 -7.37
C ILE A 54 1.00 15.40 -6.69
N GLU A 55 0.01 14.66 -6.21
CA GLU A 55 -1.19 15.23 -5.58
C GLU A 55 -1.16 15.05 -4.05
N ARG A 56 -0.67 13.89 -3.60
CA ARG A 56 -0.70 13.49 -2.19
C ARG A 56 0.49 12.60 -1.85
N GLY A 57 1.02 12.77 -0.66
CA GLY A 57 2.12 11.98 -0.12
C GLY A 57 1.78 11.46 1.27
N SER A 58 2.09 10.20 1.50
CA SER A 58 1.97 9.56 2.80
C SER A 58 3.25 8.79 3.12
N TRP A 59 3.58 8.66 4.39
CA TRP A 59 4.76 7.91 4.82
C TRP A 59 4.44 6.99 5.97
N TRP A 60 5.11 5.84 5.97
CA TRP A 60 4.71 4.68 6.74
C TRP A 60 5.91 3.99 7.39
N ALA A 61 5.70 3.47 8.61
CA ALA A 61 6.67 2.64 9.30
C ALA A 61 6.45 1.17 8.92
N ASN A 62 7.53 0.48 8.56
CA ASN A 62 7.54 -0.97 8.46
C ASN A 62 7.25 -1.61 9.82
N CYS A 63 6.26 -2.49 9.90
CA CYS A 63 5.80 -3.09 11.16
C CYS A 63 6.60 -4.35 11.55
N VAL A 64 7.14 -5.06 10.56
CA VAL A 64 7.89 -6.31 10.77
C VAL A 64 9.22 -6.22 10.00
N PRO A 65 10.18 -5.41 10.48
CA PRO A 65 11.46 -5.28 9.82
C PRO A 65 12.20 -6.61 9.84
N PHE A 66 12.83 -6.96 8.72
CA PHE A 66 13.58 -8.20 8.54
C PHE A 66 12.75 -9.48 8.76
N ARG A 67 11.45 -9.46 8.43
CA ARG A 67 10.62 -10.68 8.51
C ARG A 67 11.27 -11.85 7.76
N ASP A 68 11.18 -13.05 8.33
CA ASP A 68 11.81 -14.27 7.84
C ASP A 68 10.81 -15.39 7.51
N ASP A 69 9.53 -15.14 7.72
CA ASP A 69 8.42 -16.07 7.50
C ASP A 69 7.93 -16.10 6.04
N LEU A 70 8.32 -15.11 5.21
CA LEU A 70 7.92 -14.99 3.80
C LEU A 70 9.11 -14.79 2.86
N PRO A 71 8.99 -15.21 1.58
CA PRO A 71 10.03 -14.97 0.57
C PRO A 71 10.28 -13.48 0.34
N ARG A 72 11.54 -13.14 0.06
CA ARG A 72 11.96 -11.77 -0.22
C ARG A 72 13.17 -11.73 -1.15
N THR A 73 13.12 -10.86 -2.15
CA THR A 73 14.23 -10.56 -3.07
C THR A 73 14.71 -9.11 -2.94
N LEU A 74 13.87 -8.22 -2.42
CA LEU A 74 14.20 -6.82 -2.17
C LEU A 74 14.98 -6.64 -0.86
N ASP A 75 15.83 -5.63 -0.84
CA ASP A 75 16.52 -5.19 0.37
C ASP A 75 15.52 -4.65 1.41
N GLU A 76 15.89 -4.74 2.68
CA GLU A 76 15.07 -4.22 3.78
C GLU A 76 15.07 -2.68 3.78
N PHE A 77 13.95 -2.09 4.20
CA PHE A 77 13.83 -0.65 4.46
C PHE A 77 12.86 -0.40 5.61
N SER A 78 13.12 0.64 6.40
CA SER A 78 12.29 0.98 7.57
C SER A 78 11.17 1.96 7.29
N VAL A 79 11.28 2.78 6.24
CA VAL A 79 10.28 3.81 5.88
C VAL A 79 9.86 3.65 4.42
N LEU A 80 8.54 3.62 4.21
CA LEU A 80 7.90 3.70 2.90
C LEU A 80 7.32 5.10 2.72
N GLY A 81 7.76 5.83 1.71
CA GLY A 81 7.03 6.95 1.12
C GLY A 81 6.13 6.44 0.00
N LEU A 82 4.85 6.81 0.01
CA LEU A 82 3.87 6.49 -1.02
C LEU A 82 3.23 7.79 -1.49
N TYR A 83 3.40 8.09 -2.76
CA TYR A 83 2.91 9.30 -3.41
C TYR A 83 1.91 8.96 -4.49
N GLU A 84 0.75 9.59 -4.40
CA GLU A 84 -0.35 9.48 -5.35
C GLU A 84 -0.17 10.58 -6.40
N ALA A 85 -0.17 10.17 -7.67
CA ALA A 85 0.16 11.04 -8.77
C ALA A 85 -0.80 10.87 -9.95
N ASP A 86 -0.89 11.91 -10.77
CA ASP A 86 -1.63 11.89 -12.02
C ASP A 86 -0.87 11.11 -13.13
N PRO A 87 -1.52 10.78 -14.26
CA PRO A 87 -0.90 10.02 -15.35
C PRO A 87 0.29 10.70 -16.04
N SER A 88 0.50 12.01 -15.83
CA SER A 88 1.60 12.76 -16.44
C SER A 88 2.88 12.75 -15.59
N PHE A 89 2.80 12.29 -14.34
CA PHE A 89 3.96 12.22 -13.45
C PHE A 89 5.08 11.36 -14.04
N GLU A 90 6.30 11.89 -14.03
CA GLU A 90 7.51 11.18 -14.39
C GLU A 90 8.44 11.05 -13.17
N PRO A 91 8.84 9.82 -12.79
CA PRO A 91 9.70 9.62 -11.63
C PRO A 91 11.10 10.21 -11.89
N PRO A 92 11.79 10.70 -10.84
CA PRO A 92 13.18 11.15 -10.96
C PRO A 92 14.07 10.04 -11.54
N THR A 93 15.02 10.41 -12.41
CA THR A 93 16.01 9.47 -12.93
C THR A 93 17.09 9.16 -11.87
N ASP A 94 17.79 8.03 -12.00
CA ASP A 94 18.73 7.47 -11.01
C ASP A 94 19.91 8.38 -10.57
N GLY A 95 20.07 9.57 -11.16
CA GLY A 95 21.02 10.59 -10.71
C GLY A 95 20.42 11.72 -9.86
N ALA A 96 19.10 11.83 -9.80
CA ALA A 96 18.37 12.86 -9.06
C ALA A 96 17.84 12.37 -7.71
N LEU A 97 17.87 11.05 -7.47
CA LEU A 97 17.50 10.47 -6.18
C LEU A 97 18.66 10.58 -5.18
N PRO A 98 18.37 10.88 -3.90
CA PRO A 98 19.36 10.73 -2.85
C PRO A 98 19.87 9.28 -2.79
N GLY A 99 21.17 9.07 -2.57
CA GLY A 99 21.81 7.75 -2.66
C GLY A 99 21.36 6.72 -1.61
N ASP A 100 20.52 7.11 -0.65
CA ASP A 100 19.93 6.29 0.40
C ASP A 100 18.40 6.11 0.23
N VAL A 101 17.89 6.38 -0.97
CA VAL A 101 16.49 6.20 -1.35
C VAL A 101 16.42 5.32 -2.60
N ALA A 102 15.77 4.16 -2.46
CA ALA A 102 15.31 3.38 -3.60
C ALA A 102 13.92 3.85 -4.02
N SER A 103 13.56 3.76 -5.30
CA SER A 103 12.22 4.15 -5.75
C SER A 103 11.64 3.24 -6.82
N LEU A 104 10.31 3.18 -6.88
CA LEU A 104 9.54 2.44 -7.86
C LEU A 104 8.34 3.28 -8.30
N CYS A 105 7.94 3.18 -9.57
CA CYS A 105 6.79 3.88 -10.10
C CYS A 105 5.84 2.88 -10.76
N PHE A 106 4.58 2.89 -10.35
CA PHE A 106 3.58 1.97 -10.85
C PHE A 106 2.38 2.70 -11.43
N ASP A 107 1.84 2.15 -12.51
CA ASP A 107 0.59 2.59 -13.10
C ASP A 107 -0.56 1.71 -12.58
N HIS A 108 -1.73 2.31 -12.33
CA HIS A 108 -2.93 1.58 -11.94
C HIS A 108 -3.25 0.51 -12.98
N TYR A 109 -3.38 -0.74 -12.54
CA TYR A 109 -3.63 -1.83 -13.47
C TYR A 109 -5.06 -1.75 -14.02
N ARG A 110 -5.31 -2.29 -15.21
CA ARG A 110 -6.64 -2.16 -15.85
C ARG A 110 -7.78 -2.87 -15.11
N ARG A 111 -7.46 -3.74 -14.15
CA ARG A 111 -8.44 -4.46 -13.34
C ARG A 111 -8.82 -3.61 -12.11
N PRO A 112 -10.10 -3.57 -11.73
CA PRO A 112 -10.53 -2.80 -10.57
C PRO A 112 -9.95 -3.41 -9.28
N GLY A 113 -9.81 -2.57 -8.25
CA GLY A 113 -9.59 -3.06 -6.90
C GLY A 113 -10.73 -3.96 -6.42
N GLN A 114 -10.43 -4.87 -5.49
CA GLN A 114 -11.39 -5.81 -4.93
C GLN A 114 -11.46 -5.67 -3.41
N GLY A 115 -12.67 -5.52 -2.87
CA GLY A 115 -12.90 -5.40 -1.44
C GLY A 115 -14.19 -4.64 -1.10
N THR A 116 -14.19 -3.97 0.04
CA THR A 116 -15.29 -3.14 0.55
C THR A 116 -14.75 -1.78 0.98
N VAL A 117 -15.46 -0.72 0.63
CA VAL A 117 -15.05 0.60 1.10
C VAL A 117 -15.41 0.78 2.56
N SER A 118 -14.45 1.26 3.36
CA SER A 118 -14.66 1.61 4.77
C SER A 118 -14.93 3.11 4.91
N GLU A 119 -15.72 3.48 5.91
CA GLU A 119 -15.89 4.88 6.32
C GLU A 119 -14.67 5.39 7.12
N ARG A 120 -13.76 4.50 7.50
CA ARG A 120 -12.52 4.82 8.19
C ARG A 120 -11.39 5.05 7.18
N PRO A 121 -10.45 5.96 7.48
CA PRO A 121 -9.29 6.18 6.62
C PRO A 121 -8.37 4.96 6.60
N THR A 122 -7.55 4.83 5.57
CA THR A 122 -6.51 3.79 5.50
C THR A 122 -5.39 4.12 6.48
N LEU A 123 -5.27 3.33 7.54
CA LEU A 123 -4.28 3.52 8.62
C LEU A 123 -3.15 2.49 8.55
N GLY A 124 -3.38 1.41 7.83
CA GLY A 124 -2.43 0.33 7.60
C GLY A 124 -2.37 -0.04 6.13
N LEU A 125 -1.21 -0.49 5.69
CA LEU A 125 -1.02 -1.10 4.37
C LEU A 125 -0.46 -2.50 4.54
N GLU A 126 -0.80 -3.37 3.59
CA GLU A 126 0.05 -4.51 3.23
C GLU A 126 0.55 -4.28 1.79
N LEU A 127 1.86 -4.40 1.62
CA LEU A 127 2.52 -4.23 0.34
C LEU A 127 3.00 -5.59 -0.15
N VAL A 128 2.39 -6.11 -1.21
CA VAL A 128 2.79 -7.36 -1.85
C VAL A 128 3.36 -7.05 -3.23
N PHE A 129 4.63 -7.37 -3.42
CA PHE A 129 5.27 -7.32 -4.72
C PHE A 129 5.43 -8.73 -5.29
N ILE A 130 4.98 -8.91 -6.54
CA ILE A 130 5.08 -10.18 -7.24
C ILE A 130 5.57 -9.99 -8.67
N SER A 131 6.20 -11.05 -9.18
CA SER A 131 6.65 -11.12 -10.57
C SER A 131 6.32 -12.48 -11.17
N PRO A 132 6.12 -12.57 -12.50
CA PRO A 132 6.15 -13.84 -13.17
C PRO A 132 7.59 -14.37 -13.24
N ARG A 133 7.79 -15.69 -13.38
CA ARG A 133 9.15 -16.24 -13.57
C ARG A 133 9.70 -15.89 -14.93
N THR A 134 8.84 -15.81 -15.95
CA THR A 134 9.19 -15.30 -17.28
C THR A 134 8.18 -14.27 -17.78
N PRO A 135 8.56 -13.34 -18.68
CA PRO A 135 7.64 -12.34 -19.22
C PRO A 135 6.37 -12.95 -19.87
N GLU A 136 6.47 -14.13 -20.46
CA GLU A 136 5.38 -14.83 -21.14
C GLU A 136 4.27 -15.28 -20.17
N GLU A 137 4.61 -15.51 -18.90
CA GLU A 137 3.68 -15.96 -17.88
C GLU A 137 2.90 -14.81 -17.21
N THR A 138 3.19 -13.56 -17.59
CA THR A 138 2.59 -12.34 -17.00
C THR A 138 1.06 -12.42 -16.95
N GLN A 139 0.42 -12.80 -18.05
CA GLN A 139 -1.04 -12.86 -18.12
C GLN A 139 -1.59 -13.99 -17.24
N ALA A 140 -0.97 -15.17 -17.26
CA ALA A 140 -1.40 -16.30 -16.44
C ALA A 140 -1.30 -15.98 -14.94
N LEU A 141 -0.21 -15.32 -14.53
CA LEU A 141 -0.05 -14.83 -13.17
C LEU A 141 -1.16 -13.84 -12.79
N ARG A 142 -1.49 -12.89 -13.67
CA ARG A 142 -2.57 -11.92 -13.41
C ARG A 142 -3.94 -12.57 -13.35
N ASP A 143 -4.27 -13.46 -14.28
CA ASP A 143 -5.56 -14.14 -14.26
C ASP A 143 -5.74 -14.95 -12.98
N TRP A 144 -4.69 -15.65 -12.53
CA TRP A 144 -4.72 -16.30 -11.22
C TRP A 144 -4.87 -15.31 -10.07
N ALA A 145 -4.08 -14.24 -10.04
CA ALA A 145 -4.14 -13.25 -8.97
C ALA A 145 -5.55 -12.62 -8.88
N ASP A 146 -6.10 -12.19 -10.01
CA ASP A 146 -7.38 -11.48 -10.10
C ASP A 146 -8.59 -12.38 -9.82
N PHE A 147 -8.64 -13.56 -10.44
CA PHE A 147 -9.84 -14.38 -10.43
C PHE A 147 -9.84 -15.47 -9.37
N VAL A 148 -8.67 -15.80 -8.80
CA VAL A 148 -8.52 -16.87 -7.82
C VAL A 148 -8.04 -16.31 -6.49
N HIS A 149 -6.84 -15.71 -6.45
CA HIS A 149 -6.18 -15.36 -5.20
C HIS A 149 -6.84 -14.18 -4.47
N ILE A 150 -6.84 -12.99 -5.10
CA ILE A 150 -7.38 -11.74 -4.55
C ILE A 150 -8.89 -11.86 -4.34
N ARG A 151 -9.61 -12.49 -5.29
CA ARG A 151 -11.06 -12.69 -5.22
C ARG A 151 -11.48 -13.38 -3.93
N ASP A 152 -10.84 -14.49 -3.58
CA ASP A 152 -11.22 -15.27 -2.41
C ASP A 152 -10.84 -14.56 -1.10
N ILE A 153 -9.74 -13.79 -1.09
CA ILE A 153 -9.37 -12.92 0.04
C ILE A 153 -10.42 -11.82 0.24
N ALA A 154 -10.74 -11.07 -0.82
CA ALA A 154 -11.73 -9.99 -0.77
C ALA A 154 -13.11 -10.52 -0.34
N ALA A 155 -13.51 -11.70 -0.84
CA ALA A 155 -14.76 -12.34 -0.45
C ALA A 155 -14.76 -12.89 0.99
N ALA A 156 -13.59 -13.06 1.61
CA ALA A 156 -13.48 -13.39 3.03
C ALA A 156 -13.81 -12.22 3.94
N ALA A 157 -13.66 -10.98 3.45
CA ALA A 157 -14.04 -9.76 4.16
C ALA A 157 -13.58 -9.78 5.62
N CYS A 158 -12.29 -10.08 5.85
CA CYS A 158 -11.74 -10.13 7.19
C CYS A 158 -11.81 -8.75 7.85
N GLU A 159 -11.84 -8.73 9.17
CA GLU A 159 -11.88 -7.48 9.92
C GLU A 159 -10.69 -6.58 9.54
N HIS A 160 -10.94 -5.28 9.44
CA HIS A 160 -10.02 -4.22 9.02
C HIS A 160 -9.57 -4.22 7.56
N PHE A 161 -9.79 -5.30 6.81
CA PHE A 161 -9.52 -5.32 5.39
C PHE A 161 -10.50 -4.42 4.63
N THR A 162 -9.98 -3.54 3.78
CA THR A 162 -10.80 -2.68 2.93
C THR A 162 -10.67 -3.06 1.47
N MET A 163 -9.51 -2.86 0.85
CA MET A 163 -9.34 -2.97 -0.60
C MET A 163 -8.00 -3.61 -0.97
N ILE A 164 -7.98 -4.35 -2.09
CA ILE A 164 -6.75 -4.76 -2.79
C ILE A 164 -6.76 -4.13 -4.16
N THR A 165 -5.82 -3.23 -4.42
CA THR A 165 -5.69 -2.56 -5.73
C THR A 165 -4.43 -3.04 -6.44
N PRO A 166 -4.56 -3.64 -7.65
CA PRO A 166 -3.42 -4.05 -8.44
C PRO A 166 -2.80 -2.88 -9.21
N TYR A 167 -1.48 -2.84 -9.24
CA TYR A 167 -0.65 -1.87 -9.94
C TYR A 167 0.44 -2.59 -10.73
N GLU A 168 0.85 -2.02 -11.85
CA GLU A 168 1.89 -2.57 -12.74
C GLU A 168 3.10 -1.64 -12.78
N ASN A 169 4.29 -2.20 -12.61
CA ASN A 169 5.53 -1.43 -12.59
C ASN A 169 5.78 -0.83 -13.98
N ARG A 170 6.03 0.47 -14.02
CA ARG A 170 6.37 1.19 -15.25
C ARG A 170 7.72 0.72 -15.80
N ALA A 171 8.66 0.39 -14.91
CA ALA A 171 9.91 -0.24 -15.30
C ALA A 171 9.69 -1.71 -15.73
N ALA A 172 10.48 -2.15 -16.71
CA ALA A 172 10.58 -3.58 -16.99
C ALA A 172 11.38 -4.26 -15.86
N GLY A 173 10.98 -5.49 -15.48
CA GLY A 173 11.71 -6.29 -14.51
C GLY A 173 10.89 -6.65 -13.27
N SER A 174 11.61 -6.95 -12.19
CA SER A 174 11.05 -7.27 -10.87
C SER A 174 11.21 -6.08 -9.91
N PRO A 175 10.18 -5.77 -9.09
CA PRO A 175 8.88 -6.42 -9.08
C PRO A 175 8.01 -6.00 -10.27
N ARG A 176 7.24 -6.93 -10.87
CA ARG A 176 6.38 -6.60 -12.02
C ARG A 176 5.05 -5.98 -11.59
N PHE A 177 4.45 -6.52 -10.54
CA PHE A 177 3.17 -6.07 -10.02
C PHE A 177 3.26 -5.75 -8.53
N MET A 178 2.45 -4.77 -8.13
CA MET A 178 2.13 -4.49 -6.75
C MET A 178 0.67 -4.81 -6.50
N HIS A 179 0.37 -5.52 -5.43
CA HIS A 179 -0.96 -5.53 -4.83
C HIS A 179 -0.89 -4.66 -3.59
N LEU A 180 -1.57 -3.53 -3.64
CA LEU A 180 -1.67 -2.62 -2.50
C LEU A 180 -2.92 -3.00 -1.70
N TYR A 181 -2.70 -3.52 -0.50
CA TYR A 181 -3.76 -3.85 0.43
C TYR A 181 -3.94 -2.66 1.37
N GLU A 182 -5.18 -2.22 1.52
CA GLU A 182 -5.56 -1.15 2.42
C GLU A 182 -6.28 -1.71 3.65
N LEU A 183 -5.88 -1.20 4.82
CA LEU A 183 -6.38 -1.63 6.13
C LEU A 183 -6.83 -0.41 6.94
N ASP A 184 -7.99 -0.51 7.59
CA ASP A 184 -8.57 0.58 8.39
C ASP A 184 -8.12 0.60 9.86
N THR A 185 -7.01 -0.07 10.16
CA THR A 185 -6.38 -0.18 11.47
C THR A 185 -4.95 0.35 11.44
N ASP A 186 -4.51 0.96 12.55
CA ASP A 186 -3.12 1.38 12.73
C ASP A 186 -2.22 0.27 13.31
N ASP A 187 -2.77 -0.93 13.52
CA ASP A 187 -2.05 -2.16 13.82
C ASP A 187 -2.29 -3.18 12.69
N PRO A 188 -1.61 -3.03 11.53
CA PRO A 188 -1.92 -3.78 10.32
C PRO A 188 -1.50 -5.26 10.36
N GLU A 189 -0.47 -5.61 11.14
CA GLU A 189 0.09 -6.97 11.12
C GLU A 189 -0.89 -8.04 11.62
N PRO A 190 -1.63 -7.85 12.72
CA PRO A 190 -2.68 -8.80 13.11
C PRO A 190 -3.78 -8.95 12.07
N ALA A 191 -4.16 -7.87 11.37
CA ALA A 191 -5.17 -7.92 10.31
C ALA A 191 -4.67 -8.73 9.11
N PHE A 192 -3.42 -8.52 8.69
CA PHE A 192 -2.74 -9.33 7.68
C PHE A 192 -2.71 -10.82 8.05
N GLN A 193 -2.26 -11.15 9.26
CA GLN A 193 -2.17 -12.55 9.73
C GLN A 193 -3.54 -13.25 9.77
N GLN A 194 -4.63 -12.49 9.93
CA GLN A 194 -5.99 -13.01 9.92
C GLN A 194 -6.54 -13.28 8.50
N MET A 195 -5.96 -12.72 7.44
CA MET A 195 -6.44 -12.90 6.06
C MET A 195 -6.41 -14.38 5.64
N THR A 196 -5.29 -15.07 5.87
CA THR A 196 -5.15 -16.48 5.48
C THR A 196 -6.17 -17.37 6.20
N PRO A 197 -6.26 -17.39 7.55
CA PRO A 197 -7.29 -18.17 8.25
C PRO A 197 -8.72 -17.86 7.79
N SER A 198 -9.05 -16.58 7.57
CA SER A 198 -10.39 -16.16 7.14
C SER A 198 -10.71 -16.67 5.73
N THR A 199 -9.74 -16.61 4.82
CA THR A 199 -9.87 -17.12 3.45
C THR A 199 -10.00 -18.64 3.44
N LEU A 200 -9.18 -19.33 4.23
CA LEU A 200 -9.24 -20.80 4.39
C LEU A 200 -10.59 -21.28 4.93
N ALA A 201 -11.22 -20.52 5.84
CA ALA A 201 -12.55 -20.85 6.36
C ALA A 201 -13.65 -20.81 5.28
N ARG A 202 -13.42 -20.09 4.17
CA ARG A 202 -14.32 -20.05 3.02
C ARG A 202 -13.97 -21.02 1.91
N ILE A 203 -12.69 -21.30 1.70
CA ILE A 203 -12.21 -22.17 0.62
C ILE A 203 -12.89 -23.55 0.68
N GLY A 204 -13.34 -24.04 -0.48
CA GLY A 204 -14.12 -25.28 -0.58
C GLY A 204 -15.64 -25.13 -0.32
N SER A 205 -16.12 -23.93 0.03
CA SER A 205 -17.54 -23.60 0.00
C SER A 205 -18.03 -23.32 -1.44
N TYR A 206 -19.35 -23.26 -1.65
CA TYR A 206 -19.93 -22.97 -2.96
C TYR A 206 -19.40 -21.64 -3.54
N GLY A 207 -18.77 -21.71 -4.70
CA GLY A 207 -18.22 -20.56 -5.42
C GLY A 207 -16.82 -20.12 -5.02
N ALA A 208 -16.17 -20.78 -4.05
CA ALA A 208 -14.75 -20.58 -3.71
C ALA A 208 -13.86 -21.60 -4.43
N HIS A 209 -12.59 -21.25 -4.63
CA HIS A 209 -11.61 -22.19 -5.22
C HIS A 209 -11.12 -23.20 -4.17
N SER A 210 -10.41 -24.23 -4.62
CA SER A 210 -9.71 -25.15 -3.73
C SER A 210 -8.47 -24.49 -3.11
N LEU A 211 -8.00 -25.06 -1.99
CA LEU A 211 -6.76 -24.60 -1.34
C LEU A 211 -5.57 -24.60 -2.30
N ARG A 212 -5.48 -25.63 -3.15
CA ARG A 212 -4.37 -25.76 -4.11
C ARG A 212 -4.38 -24.64 -5.13
N GLU A 213 -5.55 -24.29 -5.65
CA GLU A 213 -5.70 -23.22 -6.64
C GLU A 213 -5.44 -21.86 -6.01
N TRP A 214 -5.95 -21.61 -4.80
CA TRP A 214 -5.81 -20.31 -4.14
C TRP A 214 -4.39 -20.01 -3.65
N ARG A 215 -3.69 -21.03 -3.13
CA ARG A 215 -2.43 -20.81 -2.39
C ARG A 215 -1.25 -20.40 -3.28
N GLY A 216 -1.29 -20.70 -4.57
CA GLY A 216 -0.17 -20.35 -5.44
C GLY A 216 -0.38 -20.72 -6.90
N HIS A 217 0.48 -20.17 -7.74
CA HIS A 217 0.56 -20.42 -9.17
C HIS A 217 2.00 -20.73 -9.56
N GLU A 218 2.22 -21.56 -10.58
CA GLU A 218 3.57 -21.96 -10.98
C GLU A 218 4.44 -20.79 -11.45
N ALA A 219 3.81 -19.78 -12.07
CA ALA A 219 4.45 -18.54 -12.49
C ALA A 219 4.78 -17.57 -11.33
N LEU A 220 4.26 -17.78 -10.12
CA LEU A 220 4.40 -16.81 -9.03
C LEU A 220 5.84 -16.77 -8.51
N VAL A 221 6.39 -15.56 -8.48
CA VAL A 221 7.53 -15.15 -7.64
C VAL A 221 7.02 -14.07 -6.68
N ILE A 222 7.29 -14.25 -5.40
CA ILE A 222 7.04 -13.22 -4.37
C ILE A 222 8.35 -12.46 -4.16
N ASP A 223 8.35 -11.18 -4.46
CA ASP A 223 9.52 -10.31 -4.33
C ASP A 223 9.59 -9.65 -2.95
N TYR A 224 8.43 -9.34 -2.36
CA TYR A 224 8.32 -8.70 -1.05
C TYR A 224 6.89 -8.78 -0.51
N VAL A 225 6.74 -8.95 0.80
CA VAL A 225 5.46 -8.83 1.51
C VAL A 225 5.72 -8.17 2.87
N ASN A 226 5.12 -7.03 3.16
CA ASN A 226 5.21 -6.47 4.52
C ASN A 226 4.04 -5.55 4.84
N THR A 227 3.83 -5.32 6.14
CA THR A 227 2.82 -4.43 6.66
C THR A 227 3.40 -3.10 7.10
N PHE A 228 2.63 -2.04 6.91
CA PHE A 228 3.08 -0.67 7.18
C PHE A 228 2.03 0.13 7.92
N ARG A 229 2.44 0.85 8.96
CA ARG A 229 1.58 1.74 9.75
C ARG A 229 1.75 3.19 9.31
N ARG A 230 0.64 3.91 9.13
CA ARG A 230 0.67 5.32 8.70
C ARG A 230 1.31 6.18 9.77
N LEU A 231 2.33 6.95 9.39
CA LEU A 231 2.98 7.96 10.24
C LEU A 231 2.50 9.37 9.93
N GLY A 232 2.16 9.64 8.67
CA GLY A 232 1.57 10.91 8.28
C GLY A 232 1.16 10.96 6.82
N VAL A 233 0.48 12.06 6.50
CA VAL A 233 -0.05 12.36 5.17
C VAL A 233 0.00 13.87 4.94
N ARG A 234 0.24 14.27 3.69
CA ARG A 234 0.19 15.64 3.21
C ARG A 234 -0.35 15.65 1.79
N THR A 235 -1.11 16.67 1.45
CA THR A 235 -1.54 16.96 0.08
C THR A 235 -0.80 18.20 -0.42
N THR A 236 -0.67 18.33 -1.74
CA THR A 236 -0.24 19.61 -2.31
C THR A 236 -1.25 20.69 -1.93
N SER A 237 -0.76 21.85 -1.50
CA SER A 237 -1.63 23.01 -1.27
C SER A 237 -1.98 23.58 -2.63
N ALA A 238 -3.26 23.58 -2.98
CA ALA A 238 -3.77 24.30 -4.15
C ALA A 238 -3.49 25.81 -4.06
#